data_AF-A0A382V711-F1
#
_entry.id   AF-A0A382V711-F1
#
_cell.length_a   1.000
_cell.length_b   1.000
_cell.length_c   1.000
_cell.angle_alpha   90.00
_cell.angle_beta   90.00
_cell.angle_gamma   90.00
#
_symmetry.space_group_name_H-M   'P 1'
#
loop_
_entity.id
_entity.type
_entity.pdbx_description
1 polymer ?
#
loop_
_entity_poly.entity_id
_entity_poly.type
_entity_poly.pdbx_seq_one_letter_code
_entity_poly.pdbx_strand_id
1 'polypeptide(L)'
;MSLGQRANIPVTIFSLFLLLANPVRVIAEDDLSLMEAVTALTAATFDEKAAAIDALADLEGKRSETILEALLEGRLYTRKDNGKVLIVERHDKLYTLFDPIDLSKIGEATKKEIKKIRVNNRLRKIIRSAIGRLTLLSPDPSKRLDAAQTLFQKPSAANTDLLATALERETDDRIRSKIAKALAASRLGPKNPAEVRIASIGELEAFVETEVRSLLGKLLSQDASGEFLEEDENVRAVAKIALETIESKLRLYGLIETLFHGLSLG
;
A
#
# COMPACT_ATOMS: atom_id res chain seq x y z
N MET A 1 49.67 -56.15 -67.08
CA MET A 1 48.43 -55.39 -66.83
C MET A 1 47.90 -55.82 -65.46
N SER A 2 47.53 -55.01 -64.48
CA SER A 2 47.56 -53.58 -64.20
C SER A 2 46.96 -53.45 -62.77
N LEU A 3 47.59 -52.69 -61.86
CA LEU A 3 47.02 -51.92 -60.71
C LEU A 3 45.99 -52.64 -59.81
N GLY A 4 46.10 -52.79 -58.49
CA GLY A 4 46.55 -51.88 -57.43
C GLY A 4 45.44 -51.73 -56.37
N GLN A 5 45.84 -51.50 -55.11
CA GLN A 5 45.14 -50.66 -54.11
C GLN A 5 44.34 -51.31 -52.93
N ARG A 6 45.01 -51.25 -51.76
CA ARG A 6 44.64 -50.72 -50.41
C ARG A 6 43.55 -51.37 -49.53
N ALA A 7 43.96 -51.45 -48.26
CA ALA A 7 43.23 -51.84 -47.05
C ALA A 7 42.11 -50.87 -46.63
N ASN A 8 41.13 -51.38 -45.88
CA ASN A 8 40.18 -50.60 -45.08
C ASN A 8 39.99 -51.26 -43.70
N ILE A 9 40.22 -50.46 -42.66
CA ILE A 9 39.93 -50.74 -41.24
C ILE A 9 38.49 -50.30 -40.97
N PRO A 10 37.63 -51.08 -40.27
CA PRO A 10 36.31 -50.60 -39.89
C PRO A 10 36.39 -49.70 -38.66
N VAL A 11 35.94 -48.45 -38.82
CA VAL A 11 35.71 -47.48 -37.74
C VAL A 11 34.30 -47.72 -37.20
N THR A 12 34.19 -48.13 -35.94
CA THR A 12 32.92 -48.23 -35.21
C THR A 12 32.52 -46.83 -34.73
N ILE A 13 31.37 -46.34 -35.21
CA ILE A 13 30.81 -45.01 -34.87
C ILE A 13 30.14 -45.09 -33.50
N PHE A 14 30.61 -44.29 -32.54
CA PHE A 14 29.98 -44.07 -31.24
C PHE A 14 29.03 -42.85 -31.35
N SER A 15 27.72 -43.09 -31.42
CA SER A 15 26.72 -42.02 -31.44
C SER A 15 26.51 -41.44 -30.04
N LEU A 16 27.01 -40.23 -29.82
CA LEU A 16 26.77 -39.42 -28.63
C LEU A 16 25.37 -38.76 -28.73
N PHE A 17 24.43 -39.25 -27.93
CA PHE A 17 23.09 -38.65 -27.80
C PHE A 17 23.16 -37.48 -26.82
N LEU A 18 23.29 -36.26 -27.33
CA LEU A 18 23.34 -35.03 -26.52
C LEU A 18 21.89 -34.62 -26.18
N LEU A 19 21.45 -34.98 -24.97
CA LEU A 19 20.15 -34.58 -24.43
C LEU A 19 20.17 -33.06 -24.17
N LEU A 20 19.50 -32.29 -25.02
CA LEU A 20 19.26 -30.86 -24.80
C LEU A 20 18.31 -30.71 -23.60
N ALA A 21 18.86 -30.47 -22.42
CA ALA A 21 18.10 -30.03 -21.25
C ALA A 21 17.59 -28.61 -21.51
N ASN A 22 16.38 -28.48 -22.05
CA ASN A 22 15.66 -27.21 -22.03
C ASN A 22 15.36 -26.87 -20.56
N PRO A 23 15.78 -25.71 -20.02
CA PRO A 23 15.37 -25.31 -18.69
C PRO A 23 13.86 -25.04 -18.74
N VAL A 24 13.08 -25.98 -18.21
CA VAL A 24 11.67 -25.73 -17.91
C VAL A 24 11.65 -24.60 -16.89
N ARG A 25 11.14 -23.43 -17.28
CA ARG A 25 10.85 -22.36 -16.33
C ARG A 25 9.76 -22.90 -15.39
N VAL A 26 10.15 -23.24 -14.17
CA VAL A 26 9.19 -23.48 -13.09
C VAL A 26 8.52 -22.14 -12.82
N ILE A 27 7.24 -22.02 -13.16
CA ILE A 27 6.43 -20.89 -12.72
C ILE A 27 6.31 -21.04 -11.20
N ALA A 28 6.76 -20.03 -10.46
CA ALA A 28 6.60 -20.03 -9.00
C ALA A 28 5.11 -20.06 -8.65
N GLU A 29 4.74 -20.76 -7.57
CA GLU A 29 3.34 -20.86 -7.10
C GLU A 29 2.69 -19.47 -6.91
N ASP A 30 3.48 -18.50 -6.45
CA ASP A 30 3.09 -17.09 -6.31
C ASP A 30 2.73 -16.44 -7.65
N ASP A 31 3.44 -16.77 -8.74
CA ASP A 31 3.19 -16.20 -10.06
C ASP A 31 1.89 -16.74 -10.67
N LEU A 32 1.58 -18.01 -10.41
CA LEU A 32 0.32 -18.62 -10.83
C LEU A 32 -0.86 -17.98 -10.08
N SER A 33 -0.75 -17.87 -8.75
CA SER A 33 -1.76 -17.27 -7.90
C SER A 33 -1.99 -15.78 -8.23
N LEU A 34 -0.90 -15.05 -8.51
CA LEU A 34 -0.98 -13.66 -8.98
C LEU A 34 -1.70 -13.56 -10.32
N MET A 35 -1.40 -14.45 -11.26
CA MET A 35 -2.04 -14.47 -12.58
C MET A 35 -3.54 -14.76 -12.49
N GLU A 36 -3.95 -15.68 -11.61
CA GLU A 36 -5.34 -15.98 -11.35
C GLU A 36 -6.08 -14.77 -10.76
N ALA A 37 -5.52 -14.15 -9.72
CA ALA A 37 -6.10 -12.98 -9.08
C ALA A 37 -6.20 -11.77 -10.02
N VAL A 38 -5.16 -11.52 -10.83
CA VAL A 38 -5.18 -10.50 -11.89
C VAL A 38 -6.26 -10.78 -12.92
N THR A 39 -6.40 -12.03 -13.36
CA THR A 39 -7.42 -12.42 -14.35
C THR A 39 -8.83 -12.23 -13.78
N ALA A 40 -9.03 -12.54 -12.49
CA ALA A 40 -10.31 -12.36 -11.79
C ALA A 40 -10.77 -10.89 -11.71
N LEU A 41 -9.87 -9.91 -11.85
CA LEU A 41 -10.25 -8.48 -11.97
C LEU A 41 -11.08 -8.18 -13.23
N THR A 42 -11.09 -9.08 -14.21
CA THR A 42 -11.90 -8.96 -15.44
C THR A 42 -13.35 -9.42 -15.27
N ALA A 43 -13.71 -9.95 -14.09
CA ALA A 43 -15.02 -10.50 -13.79
C ALA A 43 -16.18 -9.55 -14.11
N ALA A 44 -17.37 -10.12 -14.30
CA ALA A 44 -18.55 -9.36 -14.72
C ALA A 44 -19.08 -8.49 -13.58
N THR A 45 -19.09 -9.01 -12.35
CA THR A 45 -19.68 -8.34 -11.20
C THR A 45 -18.63 -7.56 -10.40
N PHE A 46 -19.10 -6.59 -9.61
CA PHE A 46 -18.23 -5.86 -8.69
C PHE A 46 -17.88 -6.67 -7.44
N ASP A 47 -18.69 -7.67 -7.07
CA ASP A 47 -18.43 -8.53 -5.91
C ASP A 47 -17.28 -9.51 -6.20
N GLU A 48 -17.27 -10.13 -7.39
CA GLU A 48 -16.15 -10.99 -7.82
C GLU A 48 -14.84 -10.20 -7.91
N LYS A 49 -14.89 -8.95 -8.38
CA LYS A 49 -13.71 -8.07 -8.39
C LYS A 49 -13.24 -7.72 -6.99
N ALA A 50 -14.16 -7.55 -6.03
CA ALA A 50 -13.78 -7.31 -4.64
C ALA A 50 -13.00 -8.51 -4.09
N ALA A 51 -13.49 -9.72 -4.32
CA ALA A 51 -12.77 -10.95 -3.93
C ALA A 51 -11.38 -11.04 -4.61
N ALA A 52 -11.28 -10.67 -5.89
CA ALA A 52 -9.99 -10.62 -6.59
C ALA A 52 -9.02 -9.57 -6.01
N ILE A 53 -9.54 -8.43 -5.54
CA ILE A 53 -8.73 -7.40 -4.85
C ILE A 53 -8.21 -7.92 -3.51
N ASP A 54 -9.05 -8.63 -2.75
CA ASP A 54 -8.64 -9.23 -1.48
C ASP A 54 -7.59 -10.32 -1.71
N ALA A 55 -7.79 -11.20 -2.70
CA ALA A 55 -6.80 -12.21 -3.08
C ALA A 55 -5.45 -11.59 -3.52
N LEU A 56 -5.48 -10.48 -4.25
CA LEU A 56 -4.25 -9.74 -4.59
C LEU A 56 -3.55 -9.19 -3.34
N ALA A 57 -4.31 -8.71 -2.35
CA ALA A 57 -3.76 -8.20 -1.10
C ALA A 57 -3.11 -9.30 -0.26
N ASP A 58 -3.64 -10.53 -0.31
CA ASP A 58 -3.14 -11.68 0.44
C ASP A 58 -1.86 -12.28 -0.15
N LEU A 59 -1.59 -12.08 -1.44
CA LEU A 59 -0.34 -12.54 -2.08
C LEU A 59 0.90 -11.76 -1.64
N GLU A 60 0.70 -10.63 -0.95
CA GLU A 60 1.76 -9.73 -0.46
C GLU A 60 2.74 -9.24 -1.55
N GLY A 61 3.53 -8.22 -1.23
CA GLY A 61 4.64 -7.76 -2.09
C GLY A 61 4.32 -6.70 -3.16
N LYS A 62 5.41 -6.20 -3.76
CA LYS A 62 5.44 -4.99 -4.62
C LYS A 62 4.56 -5.10 -5.88
N ARG A 63 4.40 -6.31 -6.42
CA ARG A 63 3.61 -6.54 -7.64
C ARG A 63 2.12 -6.32 -7.37
N SER A 64 1.59 -6.93 -6.31
CA SER A 64 0.20 -6.74 -5.88
C SER A 64 -0.11 -5.27 -5.59
N GLU A 65 0.79 -4.57 -4.89
CA GLU A 65 0.70 -3.12 -4.63
C GLU A 65 0.59 -2.33 -5.96
N THR A 66 1.52 -2.56 -6.88
CA THR A 66 1.55 -1.89 -8.21
C THR A 66 0.27 -2.14 -9.00
N ILE A 67 -0.26 -3.36 -8.98
CA ILE A 67 -1.49 -3.74 -9.69
C ILE A 67 -2.70 -3.03 -9.07
N LEU A 68 -2.82 -3.04 -7.73
CA LEU A 68 -3.93 -2.40 -7.04
C LEU A 68 -3.90 -0.87 -7.19
N GLU A 69 -2.72 -0.24 -7.17
CA GLU A 69 -2.54 1.18 -7.48
C GLU A 69 -2.96 1.49 -8.93
N ALA A 70 -2.49 0.70 -9.89
CA ALA A 70 -2.89 0.83 -11.29
C ALA A 70 -4.41 0.65 -11.45
N LEU A 71 -5.04 -0.24 -10.69
CA LEU A 71 -6.49 -0.41 -10.69
C LEU A 71 -7.21 0.82 -10.12
N LEU A 72 -6.71 1.37 -9.00
CA LEU A 72 -7.26 2.55 -8.34
C LEU A 72 -7.22 3.79 -9.24
N GLU A 73 -6.10 3.98 -9.94
CA GLU A 73 -5.87 5.06 -10.91
C GLU A 73 -6.58 4.81 -12.25
N GLY A 74 -7.12 3.61 -12.43
CA GLY A 74 -7.80 3.22 -13.66
C GLY A 74 -6.86 3.10 -14.86
N ARG A 75 -5.64 2.63 -14.59
CA ARG A 75 -4.60 2.23 -15.54
C ARG A 75 -4.64 0.75 -15.90
N LEU A 76 -5.54 -0.06 -15.31
CA LEU A 76 -5.76 -1.44 -15.74
C LEU A 76 -6.76 -1.57 -16.90
N TYR A 77 -6.36 -2.34 -17.91
CA TYR A 77 -7.11 -2.60 -19.13
C TYR A 77 -7.05 -4.09 -19.48
N THR A 78 -7.94 -4.54 -20.35
CA THR A 78 -7.85 -5.82 -21.06
C THR A 78 -7.56 -5.57 -22.53
N ARG A 79 -6.73 -6.42 -23.16
CA ARG A 79 -6.61 -6.48 -24.61
C ARG A 79 -7.86 -7.12 -25.20
N LYS A 80 -8.39 -6.59 -26.31
CA LYS A 80 -9.66 -7.08 -26.88
C LYS A 80 -9.52 -8.36 -27.70
N ASP A 81 -8.33 -8.66 -28.20
CA ASP A 81 -8.02 -9.84 -29.00
C ASP A 81 -7.95 -11.13 -28.15
N ASN A 82 -7.33 -11.05 -26.97
CA ASN A 82 -7.05 -12.22 -26.13
C ASN A 82 -7.51 -12.08 -24.68
N GLY A 83 -8.10 -10.94 -24.29
CA GLY A 83 -8.60 -10.71 -22.94
C GLY A 83 -7.52 -10.44 -21.88
N LYS A 84 -6.23 -10.46 -22.24
CA LYS A 84 -5.11 -10.32 -21.29
C LYS A 84 -5.18 -9.00 -20.55
N VAL A 85 -4.97 -9.02 -19.24
CA VAL A 85 -4.89 -7.82 -18.38
C VAL A 85 -3.55 -7.12 -18.60
N LEU A 86 -3.61 -5.79 -18.64
CA LEU A 86 -2.49 -4.90 -18.98
C LEU A 86 -2.49 -3.73 -18.01
N ILE A 87 -1.31 -3.34 -17.53
CA ILE A 87 -1.08 -2.00 -16.98
C ILE A 87 -0.80 -1.07 -18.15
N VAL A 88 -1.41 0.11 -18.11
CA VAL A 88 -1.36 1.05 -19.23
C VAL A 88 -0.91 2.42 -18.79
N GLU A 89 0.12 2.92 -19.46
CA GLU A 89 0.55 4.32 -19.39
C GLU A 89 0.14 5.04 -20.66
N ARG A 90 -0.47 6.21 -20.51
CA ARG A 90 -1.01 6.96 -21.64
C ARG A 90 -0.06 8.11 -22.00
N HIS A 91 0.42 8.09 -23.24
CA HIS A 91 1.14 9.19 -23.86
C HIS A 91 0.34 9.68 -25.07
N ASP A 92 -0.40 10.77 -24.91
CA ASP A 92 -1.31 11.34 -25.91
C ASP A 92 -2.38 10.36 -26.43
N LYS A 93 -2.16 9.83 -27.64
CA LYS A 93 -3.03 8.90 -28.37
C LYS A 93 -2.53 7.45 -28.30
N LEU A 94 -1.32 7.25 -27.80
CA LEU A 94 -0.65 5.96 -27.71
C LEU A 94 -0.66 5.46 -26.27
N TYR A 95 -0.91 4.16 -26.12
CA TYR A 95 -0.99 3.50 -24.83
C TYR A 95 0.16 2.51 -24.74
N THR A 96 1.14 2.80 -23.88
CA THR A 96 2.24 1.88 -23.57
C THR A 96 1.71 0.80 -22.63
N LEU A 97 1.97 -0.46 -23.00
CA LEU A 97 1.43 -1.63 -22.33
C LEU A 97 2.52 -2.31 -21.51
N PHE A 98 2.18 -2.66 -20.29
CA PHE A 98 3.02 -3.42 -19.38
C PHE A 98 2.30 -4.68 -18.92
N ASP A 99 3.05 -5.76 -18.75
CA ASP A 99 2.53 -6.99 -18.16
C ASP A 99 2.40 -6.82 -16.63
N PRO A 100 1.23 -7.07 -16.03
CA PRO A 100 1.07 -6.94 -14.58
C PRO A 100 1.91 -7.95 -13.76
N ILE A 101 2.36 -9.06 -14.35
CA ILE A 101 3.05 -10.14 -13.63
C ILE A 101 4.54 -9.86 -13.45
N ASP A 102 5.22 -9.40 -14.51
CA ASP A 102 6.67 -9.10 -14.48
C ASP A 102 6.99 -7.60 -14.62
N LEU A 103 5.97 -6.75 -14.82
CA LEU A 103 6.06 -5.30 -14.99
C LEU A 103 6.88 -4.87 -16.22
N SER A 104 7.13 -5.78 -17.16
CA SER A 104 7.88 -5.49 -18.38
C SER A 104 7.01 -4.75 -19.42
N LYS A 105 7.64 -3.88 -20.22
CA LYS A 105 6.98 -3.25 -21.38
C LYS A 105 6.76 -4.32 -22.45
N ILE A 106 5.50 -4.57 -22.81
CA ILE A 106 5.09 -5.59 -23.79
C ILE A 106 4.58 -5.00 -25.11
N GLY A 107 4.63 -3.67 -25.24
CA GLY A 107 4.39 -2.98 -26.50
C GLY A 107 3.49 -1.76 -26.34
N GLU A 108 2.78 -1.44 -27.42
CA GLU A 108 1.89 -0.28 -27.51
C GLU A 108 0.57 -0.68 -28.16
N ALA A 109 -0.48 0.09 -27.87
CA ALA A 109 -1.79 -0.06 -28.49
C ALA A 109 -2.49 1.29 -28.64
N THR A 110 -3.49 1.30 -29.51
CA THR A 110 -4.49 2.35 -29.63
C THR A 110 -5.65 2.11 -28.67
N LYS A 111 -6.44 3.15 -28.41
CA LYS A 111 -7.66 3.06 -27.60
C LYS A 111 -8.66 2.01 -28.13
N LYS A 112 -8.63 1.68 -29.42
CA LYS A 112 -9.57 0.74 -30.02
C LYS A 112 -9.24 -0.71 -29.66
N GLU A 113 -7.99 -1.02 -29.32
CA GLU A 113 -7.49 -2.38 -29.07
C GLU A 113 -7.58 -2.79 -27.60
N ILE A 114 -7.83 -1.84 -26.69
CA ILE A 114 -7.89 -2.06 -25.25
C ILE A 114 -9.24 -1.65 -24.65
N LYS A 115 -9.61 -2.25 -23.52
CA LYS A 115 -10.84 -1.97 -22.77
C LYS A 115 -10.51 -1.76 -21.30
N LYS A 116 -10.89 -0.61 -20.73
CA LYS A 116 -10.61 -0.28 -19.33
C LYS A 116 -11.35 -1.21 -18.36
N ILE A 117 -10.68 -1.69 -17.33
CA ILE A 117 -11.30 -2.34 -16.18
C ILE A 117 -11.94 -1.27 -15.31
N ARG A 118 -13.27 -1.29 -15.20
CA ARG A 118 -14.05 -0.27 -14.50
C ARG A 118 -14.11 -0.56 -13.00
N VAL A 119 -13.93 0.47 -12.19
CA VAL A 119 -14.10 0.47 -10.72
C VAL A 119 -15.15 1.51 -10.31
N ASN A 120 -16.06 1.10 -9.42
CA ASN A 120 -17.05 2.00 -8.82
C ASN A 120 -16.56 2.56 -7.48
N ASN A 121 -17.35 3.42 -6.83
CA ASN A 121 -16.96 4.03 -5.55
C ASN A 121 -16.76 3.02 -4.42
N ARG A 122 -17.53 1.92 -4.42
CA ARG A 122 -17.37 0.85 -3.43
C ARG A 122 -16.02 0.15 -3.62
N LEU A 123 -15.70 -0.29 -4.84
CA LEU A 123 -14.41 -0.90 -5.13
C LEU A 123 -13.24 0.02 -4.82
N ARG A 124 -13.35 1.32 -5.12
CA ARG A 124 -12.29 2.29 -4.76
C ARG A 124 -12.02 2.36 -3.25
N LYS A 125 -13.00 2.07 -2.39
CA LYS A 125 -12.77 1.98 -0.94
C LYS A 125 -12.04 0.68 -0.58
N ILE A 126 -12.47 -0.43 -1.17
CA ILE A 126 -11.86 -1.75 -0.98
C ILE A 126 -10.39 -1.75 -1.44
N ILE A 127 -10.11 -1.24 -2.65
CA ILE A 127 -8.75 -1.14 -3.20
C ILE A 127 -7.85 -0.30 -2.29
N ARG A 128 -8.33 0.85 -1.79
CA ARG A 128 -7.53 1.67 -0.85
C ARG A 128 -7.24 0.95 0.46
N SER A 129 -8.22 0.21 0.98
CA SER A 129 -8.03 -0.61 2.19
C SER A 129 -7.00 -1.72 1.94
N ALA A 130 -7.08 -2.41 0.80
CA ALA A 130 -6.12 -3.42 0.39
C ALA A 130 -4.70 -2.87 0.23
N ILE A 131 -4.52 -1.72 -0.45
CA ILE A 131 -3.21 -1.04 -0.55
C ILE A 131 -2.69 -0.63 0.82
N GLY A 132 -3.56 -0.09 1.69
CA GLY A 132 -3.19 0.25 3.06
C GLY A 132 -2.72 -0.96 3.86
N ARG A 133 -3.35 -2.12 3.66
CA ARG A 133 -2.94 -3.40 4.26
C ARG A 133 -1.56 -3.85 3.79
N LEU A 134 -1.34 -3.86 2.48
CA LEU A 134 -0.05 -4.23 1.89
C LEU A 134 1.10 -3.34 2.36
N THR A 135 0.85 -2.04 2.52
CA THR A 135 1.87 -1.09 2.95
C THR A 135 2.15 -1.17 4.46
N LEU A 136 1.11 -1.30 5.29
CA LEU A 136 1.27 -1.47 6.75
C LEU A 136 1.83 -2.83 7.17
N LEU A 137 1.65 -3.88 6.36
CA LEU A 137 2.20 -5.22 6.62
C LEU A 137 3.41 -5.52 5.73
N SER A 138 3.97 -4.51 5.07
CA SER A 138 5.11 -4.69 4.17
C SER A 138 6.30 -5.29 4.92
N PRO A 139 7.09 -6.19 4.31
CA PRO A 139 8.35 -6.64 4.91
C PRO A 139 9.36 -5.50 5.09
N ASP A 140 9.22 -4.41 4.32
CA ASP A 140 10.07 -3.21 4.42
C ASP A 140 9.60 -2.29 5.57
N PRO A 141 10.42 -2.11 6.64
CA PRO A 141 10.08 -1.25 7.76
C PRO A 141 9.83 0.22 7.37
N SER A 142 10.51 0.70 6.33
CA SER A 142 10.37 2.09 5.87
C SER A 142 8.97 2.34 5.29
N LYS A 143 8.46 1.38 4.51
CA LYS A 143 7.10 1.42 3.98
C LYS A 143 6.03 1.40 5.08
N ARG A 144 6.21 0.55 6.10
CA ARG A 144 5.29 0.48 7.23
C ARG A 144 5.25 1.81 8.01
N LEU A 145 6.42 2.40 8.24
CA LEU A 145 6.55 3.71 8.88
C LEU A 145 5.85 4.82 8.10
N ASP A 146 6.12 4.92 6.79
CA ASP A 146 5.51 5.91 5.90
C ASP A 146 3.99 5.75 5.83
N ALA A 147 3.50 4.50 5.79
CA ALA A 147 2.08 4.19 5.82
C ALA A 147 1.43 4.67 7.11
N ALA A 148 2.01 4.36 8.28
CA ALA A 148 1.52 4.82 9.57
C ALA A 148 1.48 6.35 9.66
N GLN A 149 2.52 7.05 9.17
CA GLN A 149 2.55 8.50 9.15
C GLN A 149 1.48 9.10 8.23
N THR A 150 1.32 8.54 7.04
CA THR A 150 0.29 8.98 6.07
C THR A 150 -1.12 8.83 6.65
N LEU A 151 -1.39 7.71 7.33
CA LEU A 151 -2.69 7.44 7.96
C LEU A 151 -2.96 8.35 9.16
N PHE A 152 -1.92 8.74 9.90
CA PHE A 152 -2.04 9.74 10.95
C PHE A 152 -2.34 11.15 10.39
N GLN A 153 -1.76 11.54 9.24
CA GLN A 153 -2.05 12.84 8.61
C GLN A 153 -3.48 12.96 8.09
N LYS A 154 -4.09 11.83 7.70
CA LYS A 154 -5.49 11.75 7.24
C LYS A 154 -6.24 10.68 8.01
N PRO A 155 -6.56 10.94 9.31
CA PRO A 155 -7.24 9.96 10.14
C PRO A 155 -8.61 9.60 9.56
N SER A 156 -8.96 8.32 9.63
CA SER A 156 -10.26 7.85 9.16
C SER A 156 -10.71 6.65 9.95
N ALA A 157 -11.97 6.66 10.40
CA ALA A 157 -12.60 5.50 11.02
C ALA A 157 -12.58 4.25 10.11
N ALA A 158 -12.46 4.42 8.79
CA ALA A 158 -12.33 3.29 7.86
C ALA A 158 -10.98 2.54 7.98
N ASN A 159 -9.98 3.11 8.65
CA ASN A 159 -8.65 2.54 8.80
C ASN A 159 -8.41 1.91 10.18
N THR A 160 -9.37 1.99 11.13
CA THR A 160 -9.15 1.54 12.52
C THR A 160 -8.85 0.05 12.61
N ASP A 161 -9.59 -0.79 11.90
CA ASP A 161 -9.41 -2.25 11.95
C ASP A 161 -8.09 -2.66 11.32
N LEU A 162 -7.72 -1.98 10.22
CA LEU A 162 -6.45 -2.15 9.54
C LEU A 162 -5.28 -1.75 10.46
N LEU A 163 -5.35 -0.60 11.11
CA LEU A 163 -4.33 -0.11 12.03
C LEU A 163 -4.22 -0.98 13.28
N ALA A 164 -5.34 -1.49 13.81
CA ALA A 164 -5.34 -2.42 14.93
C ALA A 164 -4.66 -3.74 14.57
N THR A 165 -5.00 -4.31 13.41
CA THR A 165 -4.35 -5.54 12.90
C THR A 165 -2.85 -5.34 12.69
N ALA A 166 -2.45 -4.19 12.13
CA ALA A 166 -1.03 -3.87 11.94
C ALA A 166 -0.30 -3.70 13.28
N LEU A 167 -0.95 -3.09 14.27
CA LEU A 167 -0.39 -2.87 15.60
C LEU A 167 -0.10 -4.19 16.32
N GLU A 168 -0.99 -5.18 16.21
CA GLU A 168 -0.83 -6.51 16.79
C GLU A 168 0.33 -7.31 16.18
N ARG A 169 0.63 -7.09 14.90
CA ARG A 169 1.67 -7.81 14.15
C ARG A 169 3.02 -7.11 14.15
N GLU A 170 3.06 -5.80 14.39
CA GLU A 170 4.30 -5.03 14.31
C GLU A 170 5.27 -5.43 15.42
N THR A 171 6.52 -5.68 15.04
CA THR A 171 7.60 -6.11 15.94
C THR A 171 8.56 -4.97 16.26
N ASP A 172 8.70 -3.97 15.38
CA ASP A 172 9.51 -2.79 15.61
C ASP A 172 8.78 -1.79 16.53
N ASP A 173 9.36 -1.50 17.70
CA ASP A 173 8.76 -0.61 18.71
C ASP A 173 8.51 0.81 18.20
N ARG A 174 9.40 1.33 17.34
CA ARG A 174 9.26 2.69 16.79
C ARG A 174 8.08 2.74 15.84
N ILE A 175 7.94 1.75 14.97
CA ILE A 175 6.82 1.67 14.03
C ILE A 175 5.52 1.39 14.78
N ARG A 176 5.54 0.49 15.77
CA ARG A 176 4.38 0.19 16.63
C ARG A 176 3.85 1.46 17.29
N SER A 177 4.74 2.31 17.81
CA SER A 177 4.40 3.61 18.37
C SER A 177 3.70 4.53 17.36
N LYS A 178 4.16 4.57 16.11
CA LYS A 178 3.54 5.38 15.05
C LYS A 178 2.19 4.82 14.59
N ILE A 179 2.04 3.49 14.50
CA ILE A 179 0.77 2.84 14.21
C ILE A 179 -0.25 3.13 15.33
N ALA A 180 0.16 3.02 16.60
CA ALA A 180 -0.70 3.35 17.74
C ALA A 180 -1.19 4.80 17.68
N LYS A 181 -0.27 5.75 17.39
CA LYS A 181 -0.63 7.16 17.18
C LYS A 181 -1.67 7.35 16.07
N ALA A 182 -1.47 6.68 14.93
CA ALA A 182 -2.39 6.75 13.80
C ALA A 182 -3.77 6.13 14.12
N LEU A 183 -3.78 5.04 14.91
CA LEU A 183 -4.99 4.37 15.37
C LEU A 183 -5.81 5.28 16.30
N ALA A 184 -5.15 5.86 17.32
CA ALA A 184 -5.78 6.80 18.24
C ALA A 184 -6.37 8.00 17.49
N ALA A 185 -5.60 8.60 16.56
CA ALA A 185 -6.10 9.67 15.71
C ALA A 185 -7.33 9.27 14.89
N SER A 186 -7.34 8.05 14.33
CA SER A 186 -8.45 7.54 13.51
C SER A 186 -9.72 7.26 14.33
N ARG A 187 -9.57 7.05 15.63
CA ARG A 187 -10.67 6.86 16.59
C ARG A 187 -11.33 8.16 17.06
N LEU A 188 -10.74 9.33 16.79
CA LEU A 188 -11.35 10.64 17.09
C LEU A 188 -12.53 11.02 16.19
N GLY A 189 -12.89 10.21 15.20
CA GLY A 189 -14.00 10.52 14.30
C GLY A 189 -15.34 10.70 15.04
N PRO A 190 -16.18 11.68 14.66
CA PRO A 190 -17.39 12.06 15.39
C PRO A 190 -18.46 10.97 15.47
N LYS A 191 -18.35 9.93 14.63
CA LYS A 191 -19.24 8.76 14.62
C LYS A 191 -18.92 7.73 15.70
N ASN A 192 -17.73 7.78 16.30
CA ASN A 192 -17.36 6.88 17.38
C ASN A 192 -17.99 7.34 18.69
N PRO A 193 -18.28 6.46 19.66
CA PRO A 193 -18.76 6.86 20.99
C PRO A 193 -17.80 7.84 21.68
N ALA A 194 -18.34 8.72 22.53
CA ALA A 194 -17.55 9.75 23.22
C ALA A 194 -16.43 9.14 24.07
N GLU A 195 -16.70 7.99 24.71
CA GLU A 195 -15.75 7.24 25.54
C GLU A 195 -14.53 6.78 24.72
N VAL A 196 -14.75 6.33 23.48
CA VAL A 196 -13.68 5.93 22.56
C VAL A 196 -12.84 7.14 22.15
N ARG A 197 -13.49 8.28 21.88
CA ARG A 197 -12.77 9.53 21.54
C ARG A 197 -11.92 10.01 22.71
N ILE A 198 -12.49 10.02 23.93
CA ILE A 198 -11.80 10.41 25.17
C ILE A 198 -10.58 9.51 25.44
N ALA A 199 -10.74 8.19 25.37
CA ALA A 199 -9.63 7.26 25.55
C ALA A 199 -8.51 7.51 24.51
N SER A 200 -8.89 7.79 23.26
CA SER A 200 -7.95 8.07 22.18
C SER A 200 -7.20 9.40 22.38
N ILE A 201 -7.84 10.42 22.97
CA ILE A 201 -7.16 11.66 23.37
C ILE A 201 -6.08 11.34 24.42
N GLY A 202 -6.39 10.50 25.41
CA GLY A 202 -5.43 10.05 26.41
C GLY A 202 -4.24 9.30 25.80
N GLU A 203 -4.48 8.41 24.82
CA GLU A 203 -3.41 7.75 24.06
C GLU A 203 -2.54 8.77 23.30
N LEU A 204 -3.16 9.78 22.68
CA LEU A 204 -2.46 10.82 21.92
C LEU A 204 -1.62 11.76 22.81
N GLU A 205 -2.00 11.97 24.07
CA GLU A 205 -1.27 12.83 25.01
C GLU A 205 0.17 12.35 25.28
N ALA A 206 0.42 11.05 25.12
CA ALA A 206 1.77 10.47 25.22
C ALA A 206 2.72 10.99 24.13
N PHE A 207 2.19 11.53 23.03
CA PHE A 207 2.94 11.99 21.87
C PHE A 207 3.10 13.51 21.88
N VAL A 208 4.22 13.98 22.41
CA VAL A 208 4.55 15.41 22.49
C VAL A 208 5.08 15.91 21.14
N GLU A 209 4.19 15.98 20.15
CA GLU A 209 4.51 16.35 18.77
C GLU A 209 3.58 17.47 18.27
N THR A 210 4.09 18.40 17.46
CA THR A 210 3.32 19.53 16.89
C THR A 210 2.10 19.07 16.09
N GLU A 211 2.20 17.95 15.38
CA GLU A 211 1.08 17.42 14.61
C GLU A 211 -0.06 16.91 15.51
N VAL A 212 0.26 16.33 16.68
CA VAL A 212 -0.73 15.87 17.67
C VAL A 212 -1.40 17.07 18.34
N ARG A 213 -0.62 18.09 18.70
CA ARG A 213 -1.15 19.38 19.14
C ARG A 213 -2.15 19.95 18.13
N SER A 214 -1.79 19.97 16.84
CA SER A 214 -2.67 20.45 15.78
C SER A 214 -3.96 19.60 15.66
N LEU A 215 -3.84 18.27 15.76
CA LEU A 215 -4.97 17.36 15.70
C LEU A 215 -5.95 17.61 16.87
N LEU A 216 -5.46 17.67 18.11
CA LEU A 216 -6.31 17.93 19.28
C LEU A 216 -6.94 19.33 19.25
N GLY A 217 -6.20 20.34 18.76
CA GLY A 217 -6.74 21.69 18.56
C GLY A 217 -7.93 21.74 17.60
N LYS A 218 -8.01 20.82 16.62
CA LYS A 218 -9.19 20.74 15.73
C LYS A 218 -10.47 20.34 16.45
N LEU A 219 -10.39 19.58 17.54
CA LEU A 219 -11.57 19.23 18.37
C LEU A 219 -12.13 20.45 19.11
N LEU A 220 -11.36 21.54 19.21
CA LEU A 220 -11.79 22.80 19.83
C LEU A 220 -12.15 23.86 18.77
N SER A 221 -12.12 23.50 17.49
CA SER A 221 -12.46 24.44 16.42
C SER A 221 -13.96 24.73 16.41
N GLN A 222 -14.27 25.98 16.10
CA GLN A 222 -15.63 26.47 15.94
C GLN A 222 -15.90 26.82 14.49
N ASP A 223 -17.16 26.78 14.09
CA ASP A 223 -17.62 27.28 12.81
C ASP A 223 -17.78 28.81 12.80
N ALA A 224 -18.27 29.37 11.69
CA ALA A 224 -18.48 30.81 11.55
C ALA A 224 -19.56 31.38 12.50
N SER A 225 -20.44 30.53 13.02
CA SER A 225 -21.47 30.88 14.02
C SER A 225 -20.93 30.88 15.44
N GLY A 226 -19.71 30.36 15.66
CA GLY A 226 -19.13 30.16 16.99
C GLY A 226 -19.56 28.86 17.65
N GLU A 227 -20.23 27.96 16.93
CA GLU A 227 -20.57 26.63 17.44
C GLU A 227 -19.38 25.68 17.27
N PHE A 228 -19.17 24.81 18.26
CA PHE A 228 -18.07 23.84 18.19
C PHE A 228 -18.36 22.74 17.18
N LEU A 229 -17.34 22.37 16.39
CA LEU A 229 -17.44 21.25 15.43
C LEU A 229 -17.48 19.89 16.12
N GLU A 230 -16.90 19.77 17.31
CA GLU A 230 -17.09 18.62 18.20
C GLU A 230 -18.26 18.93 19.13
N GLU A 231 -19.35 18.18 18.98
CA GLU A 231 -20.62 18.41 19.69
C GLU A 231 -20.52 18.05 21.18
N ASP A 232 -19.71 17.04 21.53
CA ASP A 232 -19.63 16.53 22.90
C ASP A 232 -18.72 17.40 23.80
N GLU A 233 -19.33 18.00 24.83
CA GLU A 233 -18.62 18.90 25.75
C GLU A 233 -17.53 18.20 26.57
N ASN A 234 -17.74 16.94 26.95
CA ASN A 234 -16.73 16.19 27.71
C ASN A 234 -15.52 15.87 26.82
N VAL A 235 -15.74 15.51 25.57
CA VAL A 235 -14.65 15.31 24.59
C VAL A 235 -13.85 16.60 24.42
N ARG A 236 -14.51 17.76 24.29
CA ARG A 236 -13.83 19.06 24.22
C ARG A 236 -13.03 19.36 25.48
N ALA A 237 -13.60 19.13 26.66
CA ALA A 237 -12.92 19.38 27.93
C ALA A 237 -11.63 18.55 28.07
N VAL A 238 -11.69 17.26 27.75
CA VAL A 238 -10.51 16.37 27.77
C VAL A 238 -9.49 16.77 26.71
N ALA A 239 -9.94 17.09 25.49
CA ALA A 239 -9.04 17.57 24.42
C ALA A 239 -8.28 18.83 24.82
N LYS A 240 -8.93 19.76 25.51
CA LYS A 240 -8.31 20.98 26.02
C LYS A 240 -7.20 20.70 27.03
N ILE A 241 -7.45 19.82 28.01
CA ILE A 241 -6.46 19.45 29.04
C ILE A 241 -5.24 18.78 28.40
N ALA A 242 -5.46 17.83 27.49
CA ALA A 242 -4.39 17.14 26.78
C ALA A 242 -3.57 18.13 25.94
N LEU A 243 -4.24 19.07 25.25
CA LEU A 243 -3.58 20.11 24.46
C LEU A 243 -2.68 21.00 25.31
N GLU A 244 -3.18 21.51 26.44
CA GLU A 244 -2.41 22.35 27.38
C GLU A 244 -1.18 21.61 27.92
N THR A 245 -1.31 20.31 28.18
CA THR A 245 -0.21 19.45 28.64
C THR A 245 0.86 19.30 27.57
N ILE A 246 0.47 18.99 26.33
CA ILE A 246 1.40 18.88 25.20
C ILE A 246 2.11 20.20 24.95
N GLU A 247 1.38 21.32 24.93
CA GLU A 247 1.97 22.65 24.71
C GLU A 247 2.98 23.02 25.79
N SER A 248 2.71 22.67 27.05
CA SER A 248 3.64 22.91 28.16
C SER A 248 4.94 22.12 28.01
N LYS A 249 4.84 20.84 27.62
CA LYS A 249 6.02 19.99 27.37
C LYS A 249 6.82 20.49 26.15
N LEU A 250 6.14 20.86 25.05
CA LEU A 250 6.79 21.44 23.86
C LEU A 250 7.56 22.73 24.19
N ARG A 251 6.97 23.64 24.98
CA ARG A 251 7.65 24.87 25.42
C ARG A 251 8.89 24.58 26.27
N LEU A 252 8.81 23.61 27.17
CA LEU A 252 9.95 23.21 28.00
C LEU A 252 11.10 22.69 27.15
N TYR A 253 10.81 21.82 26.16
CA TYR A 253 11.85 21.32 25.25
C TYR A 253 12.47 22.44 24.41
N GLY A 254 11.68 23.37 23.89
CA GLY A 254 12.20 24.52 23.13
C GLY A 254 13.12 25.44 23.96
N LEU A 255 12.84 25.62 25.26
CA LEU A 255 13.70 26.37 26.16
C LEU A 255 15.06 25.68 26.35
N ILE A 256 15.07 24.35 26.53
CA ILE A 256 16.29 23.56 26.68
C ILE A 256 17.16 23.65 25.42
N GLU A 257 16.56 23.51 24.23
CA GLU A 257 17.25 23.65 22.94
C GLU A 257 17.88 25.04 22.79
N THR A 258 17.14 26.10 23.15
CA THR A 258 17.62 27.48 23.05
C THR A 258 18.81 27.74 23.97
N LEU A 259 18.79 27.22 25.21
CA LEU A 259 19.90 27.36 26.16
C LEU A 259 21.16 26.63 25.67
N PHE A 260 21.01 25.42 25.12
CA PHE A 260 22.15 24.64 24.61
C PHE A 260 22.78 25.30 23.38
N HIS A 261 21.97 25.78 22.43
CA HIS A 261 22.47 26.51 21.27
C HIS A 261 23.08 27.88 21.63
N GLY A 262 22.51 28.58 22.61
CA GLY A 262 23.04 29.86 23.09
C GLY A 262 24.40 29.75 23.79
N LEU A 263 24.66 28.64 24.50
CA LEU A 263 25.97 28.36 25.10
C LEU A 263 27.00 27.83 24.08
N SER A 264 26.56 27.24 22.96
CA SER A 264 27.46 26.68 21.93
C SER A 264 27.99 27.73 20.94
N LEU A 265 27.42 28.94 20.91
CA LEU A 265 27.82 30.05 20.04
C LEU A 265 28.53 31.19 20.80
N GLY A 266 28.71 31.07 22.11
CA GLY A 266 29.36 32.04 22.99
C GLY A 266 30.76 31.63 23.42
#